data_AF-A0A2E1MHK9-F1
#
_entry.id   AF-A0A2E1MHK9-F1
#
_cell.length_a   1.000
_cell.length_b   1.000
_cell.length_c   1.000
_cell.angle_alpha   90.00
_cell.angle_beta   90.00
_cell.angle_gamma   90.00
#
_symmetry.space_group_name_H-M   'P 1'
#
loop_
_entity.id
_entity.type
_entity.pdbx_description
1 polymer ?
#
loop_
_entity_poly.entity_id
_entity_poly.type
_entity_poly.pdbx_seq_one_letter_code
_entity_poly.pdbx_strand_id
1 'polypeptide(L)'
;MIKNGLFSSESVTEGHPDKICDQISDGILDKILEKDTSARVACETLVTTDVIYISGEITTSAKIEYSDIAKNVMNEIGYNSHFGVDLNNIKIYESIDQQSVHIAQGVDKDKNKEQGAGDQGLMFGYACNETKELMPIPIQISHDLTKKLAEIRKNNTLNWLGPDGKSQVTVRYKNGEPVEVVKVVIATQHTDMLDKFKNEIEECSFIKSQIIEKVILPVLKKYKIKWIDDFIVNGTGRFVVGGPIGDTGLTGRKIIVDTYGGYAKHGGGAFSGKDASKVDRSAAYMARYIAKNIVASKLADHCEVQLAYSIGVAEPVSLLVNTMGTGKISDEQIIEIVKKVFPLNPEKIIDMLELKTPFYQPLASYGHFGREGYPWEKTDMINEINKYSEELSK
;
A
#
# COMPACT_ATOMS: atom_id res chain seq x y z
N MET A 1 13.15 -16.29 -1.30
CA MET A 1 11.96 -17.14 -1.49
C MET A 1 11.81 -18.10 -0.31
N ILE A 2 10.57 -18.41 0.08
CA ILE A 2 10.29 -19.36 1.17
C ILE A 2 10.33 -20.78 0.59
N LYS A 3 11.33 -21.59 0.95
CA LYS A 3 11.45 -22.96 0.39
C LYS A 3 10.41 -23.91 0.95
N ASN A 4 10.31 -24.04 2.27
CA ASN A 4 9.32 -24.88 2.96
C ASN A 4 8.94 -24.20 4.27
N GLY A 5 7.65 -24.13 4.60
CA GLY A 5 7.21 -23.57 5.87
C GLY A 5 5.81 -22.96 5.84
N LEU A 6 5.46 -22.26 6.91
CA LEU A 6 4.29 -21.40 6.98
C LEU A 6 4.76 -19.95 6.92
N PHE A 7 4.07 -19.15 6.13
CA PHE A 7 4.32 -17.71 6.04
C PHE A 7 3.01 -16.96 6.16
N SER A 8 3.03 -15.84 6.88
CA SER A 8 1.85 -15.06 7.19
C SER A 8 2.03 -13.62 6.72
N SER A 9 0.98 -13.07 6.13
CA SER A 9 0.84 -11.63 5.90
C SER A 9 -0.48 -11.16 6.48
N GLU A 10 -0.61 -9.84 6.61
CA GLU A 10 -1.80 -9.20 7.14
C GLU A 10 -2.15 -7.93 6.35
N SER A 11 -3.38 -7.47 6.53
CA SER A 11 -3.91 -6.23 5.97
C SER A 11 -4.90 -5.61 6.92
N VAL A 12 -5.21 -4.33 6.72
CA VAL A 12 -6.22 -3.59 7.48
C VAL A 12 -7.18 -2.88 6.52
N THR A 13 -8.40 -2.59 6.97
CA THR A 13 -9.40 -1.86 6.18
C THR A 13 -9.03 -0.37 6.09
N GLU A 14 -9.69 0.34 5.18
CA GLU A 14 -9.67 1.81 5.13
C GLU A 14 -10.10 2.49 6.45
N GLY A 15 -10.79 1.76 7.34
CA GLY A 15 -11.23 2.30 8.64
C GLY A 15 -10.18 2.18 9.73
N HIS A 16 -9.08 1.46 9.55
CA HIS A 16 -8.03 1.38 10.57
C HIS A 16 -7.42 2.78 10.83
N PRO A 17 -7.14 3.18 12.08
CA PRO A 17 -6.62 4.53 12.40
C PRO A 17 -5.40 4.96 11.57
N ASP A 18 -4.37 4.13 11.45
CA ASP A 18 -3.24 4.45 10.56
C ASP A 18 -3.65 4.64 9.10
N LYS A 19 -4.64 3.88 8.59
CA LYS A 19 -5.13 4.04 7.22
C LYS A 19 -6.04 5.22 7.03
N ILE A 20 -6.71 5.69 8.08
CA ILE A 20 -7.35 7.01 8.07
C ILE A 20 -6.29 8.09 7.80
N CYS A 21 -5.19 8.06 8.55
CA CYS A 21 -4.10 9.04 8.39
C CYS A 21 -3.52 9.02 6.98
N ASP A 22 -3.19 7.83 6.46
CA ASP A 22 -2.67 7.68 5.09
C ASP A 22 -3.65 8.26 4.05
N GLN A 23 -4.96 7.97 4.18
CA GLN A 23 -5.98 8.48 3.26
C GLN A 23 -6.19 10.00 3.37
N ILE A 24 -6.10 10.59 4.56
CA ILE A 24 -6.17 12.04 4.74
C ILE A 24 -4.93 12.69 4.09
N SER A 25 -3.74 12.18 4.37
CA SER A 25 -2.49 12.72 3.82
C SER A 25 -2.47 12.66 2.29
N ASP A 26 -2.88 11.55 1.68
CA ASP A 26 -2.96 11.43 0.22
C ASP A 26 -4.18 12.16 -0.39
N GLY A 27 -5.29 12.29 0.34
CA GLY A 27 -6.42 13.13 -0.09
C GLY A 27 -6.03 14.61 -0.20
N ILE A 28 -5.21 15.09 0.74
CA ILE A 28 -4.62 16.44 0.68
C ILE A 28 -3.68 16.56 -0.52
N LEU A 29 -2.78 15.59 -0.73
CA LEU A 29 -1.90 15.57 -1.89
C LEU A 29 -2.68 15.62 -3.21
N ASP A 30 -3.70 14.78 -3.37
CA ASP A 30 -4.50 14.75 -4.60
C ASP A 30 -5.19 16.10 -4.84
N LYS A 31 -5.77 16.73 -3.81
CA LYS A 31 -6.39 18.07 -3.93
C LYS A 31 -5.40 19.18 -4.26
N ILE A 32 -4.15 19.04 -3.83
CA ILE A 32 -3.07 19.95 -4.23
C ILE A 32 -2.72 19.72 -5.70
N LEU A 33 -2.48 18.47 -6.11
CA LEU A 33 -2.07 18.12 -7.48
C LEU A 33 -3.14 18.42 -8.53
N GLU A 34 -4.43 18.39 -8.17
CA GLU A 34 -5.53 18.86 -9.03
C GLU A 34 -5.35 20.32 -9.48
N LYS A 35 -4.68 21.15 -8.65
CA LYS A 35 -4.52 22.60 -8.88
C LYS A 35 -3.08 23.00 -9.23
N ASP A 36 -2.10 22.27 -8.70
CA ASP A 36 -0.67 22.56 -8.83
C ASP A 36 0.13 21.27 -8.92
N THR A 37 0.40 20.83 -10.15
CA THR A 37 1.18 19.63 -10.44
C THR A 37 2.67 19.77 -10.12
N SER A 38 3.12 20.98 -9.79
CA SER A 38 4.51 21.27 -9.41
C SER A 38 4.73 21.32 -7.89
N ALA A 39 3.66 21.16 -7.11
CA ALA A 39 3.71 21.25 -5.66
C ALA A 39 4.69 20.27 -5.03
N ARG A 40 5.28 20.69 -3.90
CA ARG A 40 6.04 19.84 -3.01
C ARG A 40 5.21 19.58 -1.76
N VAL A 41 4.97 18.31 -1.45
CA VAL A 41 4.10 17.90 -0.35
C VAL A 41 4.83 16.83 0.46
N ALA A 42 4.92 17.08 1.77
CA ALA A 42 5.22 16.10 2.81
C ALA A 42 4.18 16.33 3.92
N CYS A 43 3.02 15.71 3.77
CA CYS A 43 1.90 15.84 4.71
C CYS A 43 1.84 14.63 5.63
N GLU A 44 1.84 14.89 6.93
CA GLU A 44 1.68 13.89 7.98
C GLU A 44 0.36 14.10 8.70
N THR A 45 -0.28 13.00 9.09
CA THR A 45 -1.55 13.03 9.81
C THR A 45 -1.47 12.13 11.04
N LEU A 46 -2.00 12.63 12.16
CA LEU A 46 -2.26 11.85 13.36
C LEU A 46 -3.75 11.92 13.67
N VAL A 47 -4.34 10.77 13.98
CA VAL A 47 -5.74 10.68 14.40
C VAL A 47 -5.83 9.98 15.76
N THR A 48 -6.61 10.53 16.66
CA THR A 48 -6.90 9.93 17.97
C THR A 48 -8.31 10.33 18.42
N THR A 49 -8.69 10.04 19.66
CA THR A 49 -10.02 10.33 20.19
C THR A 49 -10.37 11.81 20.01
N ASP A 50 -11.42 12.08 19.23
CA ASP A 50 -11.98 13.41 18.94
C ASP A 50 -11.03 14.45 18.31
N VAL A 51 -9.85 14.03 17.82
CA VAL A 51 -8.84 14.95 17.28
C VAL A 51 -8.14 14.41 16.05
N ILE A 52 -7.96 15.28 15.05
CA ILE A 52 -7.08 15.10 13.88
C ILE A 52 -6.00 16.19 13.93
N TYR A 53 -4.73 15.80 13.83
CA TYR A 53 -3.62 16.72 13.58
C TYR A 53 -3.12 16.53 12.15
N ILE A 54 -3.01 17.61 11.41
CA ILE A 54 -2.47 17.65 10.05
C ILE A 54 -1.24 18.55 10.11
N SER A 55 -0.07 18.02 9.76
CA SER A 55 1.20 18.73 9.85
C SER A 55 2.14 18.37 8.70
N GLY A 56 3.29 19.03 8.64
CA GLY A 56 4.34 18.79 7.65
C GLY A 56 4.62 20.00 6.76
N GLU A 57 5.39 19.76 5.71
CA GLU A 57 5.91 20.81 4.83
C GLU A 57 5.24 20.74 3.45
N ILE A 58 4.52 21.81 3.11
CA ILE A 58 3.80 21.94 1.84
C ILE A 58 4.18 23.25 1.16
N THR A 59 4.74 23.14 -0.05
CA THR A 59 5.00 24.27 -0.94
C THR A 59 4.11 24.14 -2.17
N THR A 60 3.09 24.98 -2.26
CA THR A 60 2.14 24.99 -3.38
C THR A 60 1.53 26.37 -3.58
N SER A 61 1.07 26.62 -4.80
CA SER A 61 0.19 27.75 -5.14
C SER A 61 -1.30 27.45 -4.89
N ALA A 62 -1.66 26.20 -4.64
CA ALA A 62 -3.02 25.77 -4.38
C ALA A 62 -3.56 26.29 -3.05
N LYS A 63 -4.80 26.77 -3.03
CA LYS A 63 -5.54 27.04 -1.79
C LYS A 63 -6.35 25.80 -1.40
N ILE A 64 -6.12 25.32 -0.18
CA ILE A 64 -6.66 24.06 0.33
C ILE A 64 -7.30 24.29 1.69
N GLU A 65 -8.50 23.73 1.85
CA GLU A 65 -9.21 23.65 3.14
C GLU A 65 -8.96 22.26 3.73
N TYR A 66 -7.91 22.12 4.55
CA TYR A 66 -7.45 20.81 5.04
C TYR A 66 -8.51 20.12 5.92
N SER A 67 -9.14 20.88 6.82
CA SER A 67 -10.27 20.40 7.64
C SER A 67 -11.38 19.76 6.82
N ASP A 68 -11.79 20.37 5.70
CA ASP A 68 -12.89 19.85 4.87
C ASP A 68 -12.50 18.54 4.19
N ILE A 69 -11.25 18.43 3.71
CA ILE A 69 -10.73 17.20 3.15
C ILE A 69 -10.74 16.09 4.21
N ALA A 70 -10.19 16.34 5.39
CA ALA A 70 -10.13 15.35 6.46
C ALA A 70 -11.53 14.85 6.87
N LYS A 71 -12.52 15.75 7.01
CA LYS A 71 -13.91 15.38 7.32
C LYS A 71 -14.55 14.57 6.20
N ASN A 72 -14.32 14.95 4.94
CA ASN A 72 -14.84 14.20 3.79
C ASN A 72 -14.25 12.78 3.74
N VAL A 73 -12.95 12.63 3.94
CA VAL A 73 -12.29 11.30 4.01
C VAL A 73 -12.90 10.45 5.13
N MET A 74 -13.05 10.99 6.33
CA MET A 74 -13.66 10.28 7.45
C MET A 74 -15.09 9.82 7.15
N ASN A 75 -15.88 10.69 6.52
CA ASN A 75 -17.25 10.39 6.11
C ASN A 75 -17.29 9.30 5.03
N GLU A 76 -16.42 9.35 4.02
CA GLU A 76 -16.31 8.35 2.95
C GLU A 76 -15.87 6.97 3.46
N ILE A 77 -14.99 6.95 4.46
CA ILE A 77 -14.60 5.73 5.18
C ILE A 77 -15.82 5.16 5.93
N GLY A 78 -16.72 6.01 6.42
CA GLY A 78 -17.96 5.64 7.10
C GLY A 78 -17.91 5.83 8.61
N TYR A 79 -17.01 6.66 9.12
CA TYR A 79 -17.01 7.09 10.51
C TYR A 79 -18.12 8.11 10.78
N ASN A 80 -18.87 7.87 11.85
CA ASN A 80 -19.95 8.72 12.33
C ASN A 80 -20.17 8.44 13.83
N SER A 81 -21.14 9.13 14.44
CA SER A 81 -21.42 9.02 15.87
C SER A 81 -21.77 7.60 16.33
N HIS A 82 -22.34 6.77 15.46
CA HIS A 82 -22.64 5.36 15.76
C HIS A 82 -21.37 4.52 15.94
N PHE A 83 -20.30 4.85 15.23
CA PHE A 83 -18.97 4.26 15.41
C PHE A 83 -18.03 5.17 16.21
N GLY A 84 -18.62 6.08 17.00
CA GLY A 84 -17.96 6.88 18.03
C GLY A 84 -17.18 8.11 17.53
N VAL A 85 -17.31 8.50 16.27
CA VAL A 85 -16.67 9.72 15.76
C VAL A 85 -17.72 10.76 15.38
N ASP A 86 -17.81 11.85 16.13
CA ASP A 86 -18.68 12.98 15.78
C ASP A 86 -17.94 13.99 14.89
N LEU A 87 -18.14 13.90 13.57
CA LEU A 87 -17.49 14.78 12.60
C LEU A 87 -17.90 16.25 12.71
N ASN A 88 -19.00 16.57 13.41
CA ASN A 88 -19.39 17.96 13.66
C ASN A 88 -18.56 18.59 14.78
N ASN A 89 -18.13 17.77 15.75
CA ASN A 89 -17.44 18.21 16.97
C ASN A 89 -15.96 17.81 17.00
N ILE A 90 -15.48 17.03 16.02
CA ILE A 90 -14.07 16.65 15.91
C ILE A 90 -13.18 17.88 15.79
N LYS A 91 -12.12 17.93 16.59
CA LYS A 91 -11.14 19.02 16.54
C LYS A 91 -10.10 18.72 15.48
N ILE A 92 -9.83 19.69 14.61
CA ILE A 92 -8.81 19.58 13.59
C ILE A 92 -7.77 20.67 13.84
N TYR A 93 -6.53 20.26 14.01
CA TYR A 93 -5.39 21.15 14.18
C TYR A 93 -4.49 21.08 12.96
N GLU A 94 -4.20 22.24 12.39
CA GLU A 94 -3.38 22.39 11.19
C GLU A 94 -2.06 23.05 11.59
N SER A 95 -0.94 22.44 11.23
CA SER A 95 0.42 22.93 11.51
C SER A 95 1.31 22.67 10.29
N ILE A 96 1.02 23.43 9.22
CA ILE A 96 1.67 23.30 7.91
C ILE A 96 2.65 24.45 7.70
N ASP A 97 3.90 24.11 7.39
CA ASP A 97 4.96 25.04 7.05
C ASP A 97 5.36 24.92 5.57
N GLN A 98 6.12 25.89 5.05
CA GLN A 98 6.73 25.77 3.72
C GLN A 98 7.99 24.90 3.79
N GLN A 99 8.28 24.18 2.70
CA GLN A 99 9.48 23.36 2.63
C GLN A 99 10.76 24.22 2.71
N SER A 100 11.77 23.73 3.43
CA SER A 100 13.07 24.39 3.56
C SER A 100 13.72 24.69 2.21
N VAL A 101 14.14 25.96 2.03
CA VAL A 101 14.85 26.44 0.83
C VAL A 101 16.16 25.67 0.56
N HIS A 102 16.81 25.15 1.61
CA HIS A 102 18.04 24.37 1.47
C HIS A 102 17.79 22.98 0.86
N ILE A 103 16.64 22.38 1.16
CA ILE A 103 16.23 21.12 0.54
C ILE A 103 15.85 21.36 -0.92
N ALA A 104 15.10 22.43 -1.19
CA ALA A 104 14.69 22.81 -2.54
C ALA A 104 15.90 22.98 -3.50
N GLN A 105 16.98 23.64 -3.07
CA GLN A 105 18.21 23.78 -3.87
C GLN A 105 18.88 22.44 -4.26
N GLY A 106 18.79 21.44 -3.38
CA GLY A 106 19.33 20.11 -3.63
C GLY A 106 18.50 19.31 -4.64
N VAL A 107 17.18 19.51 -4.63
CA VAL A 107 16.23 18.68 -5.36
C VAL A 107 15.85 19.28 -6.70
N ASP A 108 15.64 20.59 -6.75
CA ASP A 108 15.12 21.27 -7.93
C ASP A 108 16.11 21.28 -9.08
N LYS A 109 15.55 21.17 -10.28
CA LYS A 109 16.25 21.29 -11.55
C LYS A 109 16.69 22.74 -11.76
N ASP A 110 17.89 22.93 -12.27
CA ASP A 110 18.35 24.21 -12.82
C ASP A 110 19.01 23.97 -14.20
N LYS A 111 19.36 25.03 -14.93
CA LYS A 111 19.93 24.99 -16.29
C LYS A 111 21.12 24.03 -16.44
N ASN A 112 21.86 23.77 -15.36
CA ASN A 112 23.05 22.93 -15.35
C ASN A 112 22.92 21.65 -14.50
N LYS A 113 21.72 21.33 -13.97
CA LYS A 113 21.55 20.23 -13.00
C LYS A 113 20.19 19.54 -13.17
N GLU A 114 20.21 18.22 -13.34
CA GLU A 114 19.00 17.37 -13.32
C GLU A 114 18.35 17.34 -11.92
N GLN A 115 17.04 17.06 -11.86
CA GLN A 115 16.35 16.93 -10.57
C GLN A 115 16.98 15.80 -9.73
N GLY A 116 17.44 16.13 -8.52
CA GLY A 116 18.01 15.18 -7.58
C GLY A 116 16.94 14.45 -6.76
N ALA A 117 17.35 13.43 -6.01
CA ALA A 117 16.48 12.78 -5.05
C ALA A 117 16.07 13.74 -3.91
N GLY A 118 14.78 13.70 -3.54
CA GLY A 118 14.18 14.49 -2.46
C GLY A 118 14.80 14.28 -1.07
N ASP A 119 15.32 13.08 -0.85
CA ASP A 119 15.99 12.63 0.37
C ASP A 119 16.94 11.46 0.02
N GLN A 120 17.80 11.08 0.95
CA GLN A 120 18.48 9.79 0.88
C GLN A 120 17.50 8.65 1.19
N GLY A 121 17.71 7.49 0.58
CA GLY A 121 16.88 6.34 0.93
C GLY A 121 17.22 5.09 0.15
N LEU A 122 16.65 3.98 0.60
CA LEU A 122 16.68 2.68 -0.06
C LEU A 122 15.23 2.26 -0.36
N MET A 123 14.98 1.71 -1.54
CA MET A 123 13.65 1.33 -2.00
C MET A 123 13.70 -0.07 -2.57
N PHE A 124 12.66 -0.86 -2.31
CA PHE A 124 12.56 -2.22 -2.79
C PHE A 124 11.32 -2.41 -3.66
N GLY A 125 11.55 -3.05 -4.80
CA GLY A 125 10.56 -3.56 -5.73
C GLY A 125 10.52 -5.06 -5.69
N TYR A 126 9.35 -5.66 -5.82
CA TYR A 126 9.23 -7.11 -5.86
C TYR A 126 8.11 -7.58 -6.78
N ALA A 127 8.32 -8.74 -7.40
CA ALA A 127 7.31 -9.48 -8.12
C ALA A 127 7.57 -10.99 -8.04
N CYS A 128 6.49 -11.77 -8.13
CA CYS A 128 6.54 -13.22 -8.30
C CYS A 128 5.33 -13.70 -9.12
N ASN A 129 5.41 -14.89 -9.70
CA ASN A 129 4.34 -15.45 -10.54
C ASN A 129 3.21 -16.17 -9.75
N GLU A 130 3.18 -16.07 -8.42
CA GLU A 130 2.19 -16.73 -7.54
C GLU A 130 0.73 -16.30 -7.80
N THR A 131 0.52 -15.05 -8.26
CA THR A 131 -0.80 -14.52 -8.63
C THR A 131 -0.78 -13.86 -9.99
N LYS A 132 -1.97 -13.57 -10.56
CA LYS A 132 -2.09 -12.86 -11.85
C LYS A 132 -1.56 -11.44 -11.77
N GLU A 133 -1.67 -10.83 -10.61
CA GLU A 133 -1.20 -9.49 -10.27
C GLU A 133 0.33 -9.45 -10.10
N LEU A 134 1.00 -10.60 -10.19
CA LEU A 134 2.41 -10.81 -9.93
C LEU A 134 2.82 -10.40 -8.50
N MET A 135 1.99 -10.77 -7.52
CA MET A 135 2.16 -10.48 -6.10
C MET A 135 2.25 -11.77 -5.27
N PRO A 136 2.83 -11.74 -4.06
CA PRO A 136 2.76 -12.87 -3.14
C PRO A 136 1.32 -13.18 -2.74
N ILE A 137 0.93 -14.46 -2.77
CA ILE A 137 -0.43 -14.89 -2.38
C ILE A 137 -0.86 -14.39 -0.97
N PRO A 138 -0.03 -14.46 0.09
CA PRO A 138 -0.44 -14.15 1.46
C PRO A 138 -0.95 -12.71 1.64
N ILE A 139 -0.24 -11.73 1.06
CA ILE A 139 -0.62 -10.31 1.14
C ILE A 139 -1.80 -10.02 0.22
N GLN A 140 -1.83 -10.62 -0.97
CA GLN A 140 -2.91 -10.41 -1.93
C GLN A 140 -4.27 -10.88 -1.36
N ILE A 141 -4.32 -12.05 -0.73
CA ILE A 141 -5.54 -12.54 -0.06
C ILE A 141 -5.90 -11.63 1.12
N SER A 142 -4.94 -11.21 1.93
CA SER A 142 -5.18 -10.31 3.06
C SER A 142 -5.82 -8.98 2.61
N HIS A 143 -5.30 -8.36 1.55
CA HIS A 143 -5.90 -7.18 0.95
C HIS A 143 -7.33 -7.43 0.48
N ASP A 144 -7.54 -8.51 -0.28
CA ASP A 144 -8.86 -8.87 -0.80
C ASP A 144 -9.89 -9.10 0.30
N LEU A 145 -9.50 -9.68 1.44
CA LEU A 145 -10.35 -9.86 2.62
C LEU A 145 -10.78 -8.51 3.21
N THR A 146 -9.83 -7.60 3.45
CA THR A 146 -10.13 -6.26 4.00
C THR A 146 -10.94 -5.39 3.03
N LYS A 147 -10.66 -5.48 1.73
CA LYS A 147 -11.44 -4.81 0.69
C LYS A 147 -12.86 -5.36 0.63
N LYS A 148 -13.03 -6.69 0.75
CA LYS A 148 -14.36 -7.32 0.78
C LYS A 148 -15.16 -6.92 2.01
N LEU A 149 -14.53 -6.82 3.19
CA LEU A 149 -15.16 -6.30 4.40
C LEU A 149 -15.73 -4.89 4.19
N ALA A 150 -14.92 -3.98 3.63
CA ALA A 150 -15.35 -2.62 3.35
C ALA A 150 -16.47 -2.57 2.29
N GLU A 151 -16.37 -3.35 1.21
CA GLU A 151 -17.38 -3.45 0.16
C GLU A 151 -18.76 -3.84 0.71
N ILE A 152 -18.83 -4.92 1.51
CA ILE A 152 -20.11 -5.43 2.02
C ILE A 152 -20.70 -4.58 3.14
N ARG A 153 -19.87 -3.80 3.83
CA ARG A 153 -20.30 -2.74 4.74
C ARG A 153 -20.91 -1.58 3.96
N LYS A 154 -20.16 -1.02 3.00
CA LYS A 154 -20.57 0.15 2.21
C LYS A 154 -21.82 -0.11 1.37
N ASN A 155 -22.03 -1.33 0.88
CA ASN A 155 -23.24 -1.71 0.16
C ASN A 155 -24.39 -2.19 1.06
N ASN A 156 -24.24 -2.10 2.39
CA ASN A 156 -25.23 -2.49 3.40
C ASN A 156 -25.62 -3.99 3.42
N THR A 157 -24.84 -4.88 2.79
CA THR A 157 -25.06 -6.34 2.89
C THR A 157 -24.95 -6.82 4.34
N LEU A 158 -23.99 -6.28 5.09
CA LEU A 158 -23.86 -6.44 6.54
C LEU A 158 -23.87 -5.05 7.19
N ASN A 159 -25.07 -4.51 7.42
CA ASN A 159 -25.29 -3.16 7.94
C ASN A 159 -24.81 -2.93 9.38
N TRP A 160 -24.43 -3.97 10.10
CA TRP A 160 -23.88 -3.91 11.46
C TRP A 160 -22.35 -3.81 11.50
N LEU A 161 -21.65 -3.92 10.36
CA LEU A 161 -20.19 -3.79 10.31
C LEU A 161 -19.74 -2.34 10.52
N GLY A 162 -18.71 -2.17 11.36
CA GLY A 162 -18.00 -0.91 11.52
C GLY A 162 -16.86 -0.74 10.52
N PRO A 163 -16.30 0.48 10.40
CA PRO A 163 -15.21 0.76 9.46
C PRO A 163 -13.91 0.01 9.77
N ASP A 164 -13.54 -0.12 11.05
CA ASP A 164 -12.26 -0.71 11.46
C ASP A 164 -12.27 -2.24 11.31
N GLY A 165 -11.22 -2.76 10.67
CA GLY A 165 -11.08 -4.18 10.41
C GLY A 165 -9.66 -4.58 10.02
N LYS A 166 -9.33 -5.84 10.28
CA LYS A 166 -8.01 -6.44 10.12
C LYS A 166 -8.16 -7.85 9.57
N SER A 167 -7.19 -8.27 8.76
CA SER A 167 -7.11 -9.64 8.27
C SER A 167 -5.69 -10.16 8.39
N GLN A 168 -5.53 -11.46 8.58
CA GLN A 168 -4.26 -12.15 8.52
C GLN A 168 -4.45 -13.50 7.84
N VAL A 169 -3.54 -13.85 6.94
CA VAL A 169 -3.59 -15.10 6.17
C VAL A 169 -2.27 -15.82 6.32
N THR A 170 -2.33 -17.09 6.72
CA THR A 170 -1.16 -17.97 6.81
C THR A 170 -1.20 -19.02 5.70
N VAL A 171 -0.12 -19.12 4.93
CA VAL A 171 -0.01 -19.98 3.75
C VAL A 171 1.14 -20.95 3.92
N ARG A 172 0.91 -22.21 3.55
CA ARG A 172 1.94 -23.24 3.50
C ARG A 172 2.68 -23.15 2.17
N TYR A 173 3.99 -23.10 2.24
CA TYR A 173 4.89 -23.21 1.11
C TYR A 173 5.58 -24.57 1.08
N LYS A 174 5.70 -25.15 -0.12
CA LYS A 174 6.46 -26.38 -0.37
C LYS A 174 7.26 -26.23 -1.66
N ASN A 175 8.57 -26.44 -1.58
CA ASN A 175 9.51 -26.27 -2.68
C ASN A 175 9.42 -24.90 -3.39
N GLY A 176 9.15 -23.83 -2.65
CA GLY A 176 9.00 -22.48 -3.21
C GLY A 176 7.57 -22.09 -3.60
N GLU A 177 6.65 -23.05 -3.67
CA GLU A 177 5.28 -22.82 -4.16
C GLU A 177 4.26 -22.70 -3.03
N PRO A 178 3.29 -21.77 -3.10
CA PRO A 178 2.17 -21.70 -2.19
C PRO A 178 1.19 -22.86 -2.48
N VAL A 179 0.98 -23.76 -1.51
CA VAL A 179 0.18 -24.98 -1.72
C VAL A 179 -1.16 -24.98 -1.02
N GLU A 180 -1.31 -24.26 0.10
CA GLU A 180 -2.51 -24.31 0.94
C GLU A 180 -2.61 -23.08 1.86
N VAL A 181 -3.79 -22.48 1.96
CA VAL A 181 -4.13 -21.51 3.01
C VAL A 181 -4.47 -22.29 4.28
N VAL A 182 -3.63 -22.14 5.31
CA VAL A 182 -3.72 -22.92 6.55
C VAL A 182 -4.59 -22.26 7.59
N LYS A 183 -4.61 -20.92 7.65
CA LYS A 183 -5.37 -20.16 8.64
C LYS A 183 -5.76 -18.80 8.10
N VAL A 184 -7.00 -18.38 8.38
CA VAL A 184 -7.47 -17.02 8.14
C VAL A 184 -7.98 -16.42 9.45
N VAL A 185 -7.51 -15.23 9.76
CA VAL A 185 -7.96 -14.43 10.90
C VAL A 185 -8.64 -13.18 10.36
N ILE A 186 -9.83 -12.87 10.86
CA ILE A 186 -10.51 -11.59 10.68
C ILE A 186 -10.82 -11.01 12.05
N ALA A 187 -10.45 -9.74 12.26
CA ALA A 187 -10.99 -8.94 13.34
C ALA A 187 -11.76 -7.78 12.70
N THR A 188 -13.02 -7.59 13.06
CA THR A 188 -13.85 -6.55 12.47
C THR A 188 -14.69 -5.87 13.52
N GLN A 189 -14.72 -4.55 13.46
CA GLN A 189 -15.59 -3.72 14.27
C GLN A 189 -17.05 -4.03 13.91
N HIS A 190 -17.93 -3.99 14.90
CA HIS A 190 -19.36 -4.16 14.70
C HIS A 190 -20.17 -3.29 15.67
N THR A 191 -21.44 -3.09 15.34
CA THR A 191 -22.44 -2.50 16.23
C THR A 191 -22.65 -3.39 17.45
N ASP A 192 -22.93 -2.80 18.61
CA ASP A 192 -23.42 -3.55 19.78
C ASP A 192 -24.81 -4.13 19.47
N MET A 193 -24.94 -5.47 19.49
CA MET A 193 -26.19 -6.17 19.22
C MET A 193 -26.66 -7.02 20.39
N LEU A 194 -26.25 -6.73 21.63
CA LEU A 194 -26.71 -7.48 22.81
C LEU A 194 -28.21 -7.32 23.11
N ASP A 195 -28.86 -6.33 22.51
CA ASP A 195 -30.33 -6.22 22.50
C ASP A 195 -30.99 -7.27 21.59
N LYS A 196 -30.26 -7.81 20.62
CA LYS A 196 -30.74 -8.79 19.61
C LYS A 196 -30.33 -10.23 19.91
N PHE A 197 -29.35 -10.43 20.80
CA PHE A 197 -28.82 -11.75 21.16
C PHE A 197 -28.88 -11.97 22.68
N LYS A 198 -28.97 -13.23 23.13
CA LYS A 198 -29.10 -13.50 24.58
C LYS A 198 -27.83 -13.21 25.37
N ASN A 199 -26.68 -13.28 24.72
CA ASN A 199 -25.35 -13.10 25.31
C ASN A 199 -24.30 -12.88 24.21
N GLU A 200 -23.08 -12.55 24.64
CA GLU A 200 -21.93 -12.29 23.77
C GLU A 200 -21.54 -13.50 22.89
N ILE A 201 -21.73 -14.73 23.39
CA ILE A 201 -21.35 -15.95 22.66
C ILE A 201 -22.23 -16.12 21.41
N GLU A 202 -23.54 -15.87 21.55
CA GLU A 202 -24.48 -15.93 20.43
C GLU A 202 -24.19 -14.83 19.38
N GLU A 203 -23.92 -13.60 19.83
CA GLU A 203 -23.52 -12.48 18.95
C GLU A 203 -22.23 -12.81 18.16
N CYS A 204 -21.18 -13.23 18.86
CA CYS A 204 -19.91 -13.60 18.22
C CYS A 204 -20.06 -14.79 17.25
N SER A 205 -20.92 -15.76 17.59
CA SER A 205 -21.20 -16.92 16.72
C SER A 205 -21.91 -16.49 15.43
N PHE A 206 -22.87 -15.59 15.53
CA PHE A 206 -23.54 -15.01 14.37
C PHE A 206 -22.56 -14.24 13.48
N ILE A 207 -21.76 -13.34 14.07
CA ILE A 207 -20.74 -12.57 13.34
C ILE A 207 -19.78 -13.52 12.63
N LYS A 208 -19.25 -14.53 13.35
CA LYS A 208 -18.34 -15.53 12.78
C LYS A 208 -18.95 -16.23 11.57
N SER A 209 -20.20 -16.67 11.64
CA SER A 209 -20.88 -17.33 10.52
C SER A 209 -20.98 -16.39 9.30
N GLN A 210 -21.40 -15.14 9.53
CA GLN A 210 -21.59 -14.16 8.45
C GLN A 210 -20.27 -13.78 7.78
N ILE A 211 -19.19 -13.58 8.56
CA ILE A 211 -17.86 -13.27 8.03
C ILE A 211 -17.28 -14.44 7.23
N ILE A 212 -17.43 -15.67 7.72
CA ILE A 212 -16.96 -16.85 6.98
C ILE A 212 -17.69 -16.95 5.64
N GLU A 213 -19.02 -16.87 5.66
CA GLU A 213 -19.85 -17.08 4.47
C GLU A 213 -19.72 -15.96 3.43
N LYS A 214 -19.68 -14.70 3.87
CA LYS A 214 -19.77 -13.52 2.99
C LYS A 214 -18.44 -12.84 2.69
N VAL A 215 -17.39 -13.13 3.46
CA VAL A 215 -16.05 -12.54 3.29
C VAL A 215 -15.01 -13.61 2.97
N ILE A 216 -14.77 -14.55 3.89
CA ILE A 216 -13.64 -15.48 3.79
C ILE A 216 -13.80 -16.42 2.60
N LEU A 217 -14.91 -17.17 2.55
CA LEU A 217 -15.11 -18.17 1.49
C LEU A 217 -15.18 -17.55 0.08
N PRO A 218 -15.89 -16.42 -0.15
CA PRO A 218 -15.89 -15.76 -1.46
C PRO A 218 -14.51 -15.31 -1.92
N VAL A 219 -13.66 -14.81 -1.01
CA VAL A 219 -12.30 -14.41 -1.34
C VAL A 219 -11.42 -15.62 -1.66
N LEU A 220 -11.39 -16.64 -0.79
CA LEU A 220 -10.54 -17.83 -1.01
C LEU A 220 -10.86 -18.56 -2.32
N LYS A 221 -12.15 -18.61 -2.71
CA LYS A 221 -12.58 -19.23 -3.97
C LYS A 221 -11.97 -18.59 -5.22
N LYS A 222 -11.49 -17.34 -5.18
CA LYS A 222 -10.86 -16.67 -6.33
C LYS A 222 -9.47 -17.22 -6.66
N TYR A 223 -8.71 -17.70 -5.66
CA TYR A 223 -7.27 -17.97 -5.78
C TYR A 223 -6.92 -19.38 -6.26
N LYS A 224 -7.90 -20.27 -6.45
CA LYS A 224 -7.69 -21.67 -6.87
C LYS A 224 -6.63 -22.43 -6.05
N ILE A 225 -6.38 -21.99 -4.81
CA ILE A 225 -5.50 -22.63 -3.84
C ILE A 225 -6.36 -23.43 -2.86
N LYS A 226 -5.87 -24.56 -2.37
CA LYS A 226 -6.55 -25.32 -1.32
C LYS A 226 -6.55 -24.52 -0.02
N TRP A 227 -7.52 -24.77 0.86
CA TRP A 227 -7.51 -24.21 2.21
C TRP A 227 -8.03 -25.21 3.23
N ILE A 228 -7.65 -24.98 4.50
CA ILE A 228 -8.22 -25.64 5.66
C ILE A 228 -9.30 -24.70 6.24
N ASP A 229 -10.43 -25.26 6.67
CA ASP A 229 -11.50 -24.52 7.35
C ASP A 229 -11.12 -24.14 8.81
N ASP A 230 -9.93 -23.58 9.00
CA ASP A 230 -9.42 -23.02 10.26
C ASP A 230 -9.50 -21.49 10.22
N PHE A 231 -10.65 -20.99 10.69
CA PHE A 231 -10.99 -19.57 10.66
C PHE A 231 -11.19 -19.01 12.08
N ILE A 232 -10.50 -17.92 12.36
CA ILE A 232 -10.68 -17.10 13.56
C ILE A 232 -11.38 -15.81 13.16
N VAL A 233 -12.55 -15.54 13.74
CA VAL A 233 -13.27 -14.27 13.57
C VAL A 233 -13.45 -13.66 14.95
N ASN A 234 -12.97 -12.44 15.12
CA ASN A 234 -12.91 -11.69 16.37
C ASN A 234 -12.39 -12.54 17.55
N GLY A 235 -11.14 -12.98 17.46
CA GLY A 235 -10.55 -13.93 18.42
C GLY A 235 -10.49 -13.46 19.88
N THR A 236 -10.61 -12.15 20.13
CA THR A 236 -10.66 -11.55 21.48
C THR A 236 -12.08 -11.47 22.05
N GLY A 237 -13.11 -11.85 21.29
CA GLY A 237 -14.51 -11.66 21.65
C GLY A 237 -15.13 -10.50 20.89
N ARG A 238 -15.73 -9.54 21.60
CA ARG A 238 -16.45 -8.42 20.97
C ARG A 238 -15.50 -7.31 20.53
N PHE A 239 -15.79 -6.68 19.40
CA PHE A 239 -15.03 -5.54 18.88
C PHE A 239 -16.01 -4.42 18.51
N VAL A 240 -16.58 -3.78 19.53
CA VAL A 240 -17.56 -2.68 19.35
C VAL A 240 -16.85 -1.33 19.24
N VAL A 241 -15.88 -1.08 20.12
CA VAL A 241 -15.05 0.13 20.14
C VAL A 241 -13.85 -0.09 19.23
N GLY A 242 -13.75 0.69 18.14
CA GLY A 242 -12.66 0.65 17.18
C GLY A 242 -12.32 2.05 16.66
N GLY A 243 -11.48 2.11 15.63
CA GLY A 243 -11.10 3.39 15.03
C GLY A 243 -10.31 4.29 15.99
N PRO A 244 -10.33 5.62 15.77
CA PRO A 244 -9.53 6.58 16.55
C PRO A 244 -9.77 6.58 18.07
N ILE A 245 -10.90 6.04 18.51
CA ILE A 245 -11.22 5.88 19.94
C ILE A 245 -10.46 4.68 20.52
N GLY A 246 -10.37 3.61 19.74
CA GLY A 246 -9.73 2.37 20.16
C GLY A 246 -8.21 2.39 20.04
N ASP A 247 -7.67 3.17 19.09
CA ASP A 247 -6.23 3.24 18.83
C ASP A 247 -5.84 4.57 18.16
N THR A 248 -4.62 5.03 18.39
CA THR A 248 -4.07 6.24 17.74
C THR A 248 -3.46 5.86 16.39
N GLY A 249 -3.86 6.57 15.34
CA GLY A 249 -3.32 6.39 13.99
C GLY A 249 -2.26 7.42 13.64
N LEU A 250 -1.26 7.02 12.86
CA LEU A 250 -0.29 7.91 12.23
C LEU A 250 -0.02 7.51 10.78
N THR A 251 0.22 8.50 9.92
CA THR A 251 0.66 8.30 8.53
C THR A 251 1.92 7.44 8.48
N GLY A 252 2.01 6.54 7.51
CA GLY A 252 3.20 5.73 7.26
C GLY A 252 3.47 4.64 8.30
N ARG A 253 2.49 4.24 9.12
CA ARG A 253 2.64 3.14 10.08
C ARG A 253 2.24 1.76 9.55
N LYS A 254 1.87 1.69 8.27
CA LYS A 254 1.43 0.46 7.58
C LYS A 254 2.28 0.10 6.36
N ILE A 255 3.54 0.54 6.31
CA ILE A 255 4.48 0.33 5.18
C ILE A 255 4.61 -1.12 4.68
N ILE A 256 4.51 -2.12 5.55
CA ILE A 256 4.58 -3.53 5.16
C ILE A 256 3.26 -4.00 4.53
N VAL A 257 2.14 -3.51 5.03
CA VAL A 257 0.82 -3.72 4.43
C VAL A 257 0.75 -3.02 3.08
N ASP A 258 1.33 -1.83 2.94
CA ASP A 258 1.33 -1.08 1.68
C ASP A 258 2.11 -1.73 0.55
N THR A 259 3.03 -2.63 0.89
CA THR A 259 3.98 -3.23 -0.04
C THR A 259 3.71 -4.73 -0.22
N TYR A 260 4.55 -5.58 0.36
CA TYR A 260 4.61 -7.01 0.02
C TYR A 260 4.28 -7.91 1.21
N GLY A 261 3.68 -7.38 2.28
CA GLY A 261 3.23 -8.15 3.44
C GLY A 261 4.35 -8.90 4.17
N GLY A 262 5.57 -8.38 4.10
CA GLY A 262 6.78 -8.95 4.70
C GLY A 262 7.47 -10.01 3.84
N TYR A 263 6.94 -10.30 2.65
CA TYR A 263 7.53 -11.31 1.76
C TYR A 263 8.84 -10.84 1.14
N ALA A 264 8.90 -9.55 0.79
CA ALA A 264 10.08 -8.88 0.27
C ALA A 264 10.61 -7.86 1.28
N LYS A 265 11.84 -7.41 1.06
CA LYS A 265 12.46 -6.38 1.90
C LYS A 265 11.76 -5.03 1.76
N HIS A 266 11.99 -4.17 2.74
CA HIS A 266 11.45 -2.82 2.76
C HIS A 266 12.55 -1.81 3.13
N GLY A 267 12.44 -0.60 2.57
CA GLY A 267 13.42 0.45 2.71
C GLY A 267 13.30 1.33 3.97
N GLY A 268 12.08 1.41 4.49
CA GLY A 268 11.71 2.22 5.65
C GLY A 268 10.88 3.45 5.30
N GLY A 269 10.97 3.94 4.05
CA GLY A 269 10.19 5.07 3.58
C GLY A 269 8.70 4.78 3.46
N ALA A 270 7.85 5.62 4.08
CA ALA A 270 6.41 5.62 3.87
C ALA A 270 6.02 6.27 2.54
N PHE A 271 4.83 5.97 2.04
CA PHE A 271 4.31 6.52 0.79
C PHE A 271 3.39 7.72 1.00
N SER A 272 2.32 7.57 1.79
CA SER A 272 1.24 8.55 1.90
C SER A 272 1.70 9.95 2.32
N GLY A 273 1.06 10.96 1.75
CA GLY A 273 1.36 12.36 2.02
C GLY A 273 2.57 12.93 1.26
N LYS A 274 3.25 12.14 0.43
CA LYS A 274 4.47 12.56 -0.29
C LYS A 274 4.23 12.77 -1.77
N ASP A 275 4.63 13.91 -2.32
CA ASP A 275 4.64 14.10 -3.77
C ASP A 275 5.73 13.23 -4.46
N ALA A 276 5.65 13.12 -5.78
CA ALA A 276 6.49 12.19 -6.55
C ALA A 276 8.00 12.51 -6.56
N SER A 277 8.43 13.70 -6.13
CA SER A 277 9.86 14.02 -5.93
C SER A 277 10.50 13.28 -4.76
N LYS A 278 9.68 12.75 -3.84
CA LYS A 278 10.17 11.94 -2.73
C LYS A 278 10.38 10.52 -3.22
N VAL A 279 11.65 10.14 -3.36
CA VAL A 279 12.08 8.85 -3.90
C VAL A 279 11.53 7.66 -3.11
N ASP A 280 11.19 7.83 -1.83
CA ASP A 280 10.52 6.80 -1.02
C ASP A 280 9.30 6.22 -1.74
N ARG A 281 8.53 7.06 -2.46
CA ARG A 281 7.35 6.67 -3.22
C ARG A 281 7.70 6.36 -4.67
N SER A 282 8.28 7.33 -5.38
CA SER A 282 8.48 7.20 -6.84
C SER A 282 9.48 6.10 -7.21
N ALA A 283 10.59 5.98 -6.49
CA ALA A 283 11.56 4.92 -6.76
C ALA A 283 11.07 3.55 -6.27
N ALA A 284 10.23 3.47 -5.23
CA ALA A 284 9.58 2.22 -4.85
C ALA A 284 8.61 1.73 -5.94
N TYR A 285 7.82 2.64 -6.52
CA TYR A 285 6.96 2.34 -7.66
C TYR A 285 7.76 1.92 -8.89
N MET A 286 8.89 2.60 -9.17
CA MET A 286 9.77 2.20 -10.27
C MET A 286 10.40 0.82 -10.04
N ALA A 287 10.86 0.54 -8.82
CA ALA A 287 11.41 -0.76 -8.49
C ALA A 287 10.35 -1.87 -8.66
N ARG A 288 9.09 -1.63 -8.25
CA ARG A 288 7.97 -2.53 -8.53
C ARG A 288 7.77 -2.73 -10.03
N TYR A 289 7.73 -1.64 -10.79
CA TYR A 289 7.53 -1.68 -12.25
C TYR A 289 8.60 -2.52 -12.95
N ILE A 290 9.87 -2.35 -12.57
CA ILE A 290 11.00 -3.14 -13.08
C ILE A 290 10.81 -4.62 -12.71
N ALA A 291 10.64 -4.94 -11.41
CA ALA A 291 10.50 -6.31 -10.95
C ALA A 291 9.34 -7.03 -11.63
N LYS A 292 8.19 -6.35 -11.76
CA LYS A 292 6.99 -6.86 -12.41
C LYS A 292 7.22 -7.16 -13.89
N ASN A 293 7.89 -6.26 -14.62
CA ASN A 293 8.21 -6.48 -16.03
C ASN A 293 9.21 -7.62 -16.25
N ILE A 294 10.19 -7.81 -15.35
CA ILE A 294 11.14 -8.94 -15.41
C ILE A 294 10.43 -10.28 -15.19
N VAL A 295 9.51 -10.37 -14.22
CA VAL A 295 8.73 -11.60 -14.01
C VAL A 295 7.75 -11.82 -15.17
N ALA A 296 7.09 -10.77 -15.65
CA ALA A 296 6.15 -10.86 -16.76
C ALA A 296 6.81 -11.27 -18.08
N SER A 297 8.07 -10.88 -18.33
CA SER A 297 8.86 -11.33 -19.48
C SER A 297 9.33 -12.79 -19.36
N LYS A 298 9.09 -13.43 -18.21
CA LYS A 298 9.51 -14.80 -17.89
C LYS A 298 11.03 -14.96 -17.85
N LEU A 299 11.78 -13.90 -17.56
CA LEU A 299 13.21 -14.01 -17.29
C LEU A 299 13.50 -14.56 -15.90
N ALA A 300 12.56 -14.44 -14.96
CA ALA A 300 12.61 -15.05 -13.63
C ALA A 300 11.20 -15.33 -13.11
N ASP A 301 11.07 -16.26 -12.16
CA ASP A 301 9.80 -16.52 -11.47
C ASP A 301 9.62 -15.58 -10.25
N HIS A 302 10.73 -15.14 -9.67
CA HIS A 302 10.80 -14.16 -8.59
C HIS A 302 11.84 -13.10 -8.94
N CYS A 303 11.56 -11.82 -8.63
CA CYS A 303 12.52 -10.75 -8.81
C CYS A 303 12.38 -9.71 -7.70
N GLU A 304 13.46 -9.43 -6.98
CA GLU A 304 13.58 -8.29 -6.07
C GLU A 304 14.57 -7.28 -6.66
N VAL A 305 14.16 -6.01 -6.69
CA VAL A 305 14.95 -4.88 -7.17
C VAL A 305 15.19 -3.93 -6.00
N GLN A 306 16.43 -3.51 -5.79
CA GLN A 306 16.76 -2.44 -4.84
C GLN A 306 17.30 -1.23 -5.61
N LEU A 307 16.78 -0.06 -5.28
CA LEU A 307 17.35 1.23 -5.66
C LEU A 307 17.78 1.97 -4.40
N ALA A 308 18.88 2.70 -4.46
CA ALA A 308 19.27 3.61 -3.38
C ALA A 308 19.70 4.95 -3.96
N TYR A 309 19.36 6.03 -3.26
CA TYR A 309 19.68 7.40 -3.66
C TYR A 309 20.36 8.15 -2.51
N SER A 310 21.20 9.11 -2.90
CA SER A 310 21.70 10.16 -2.01
C SER A 310 20.92 11.43 -2.28
N ILE A 311 20.62 12.19 -1.23
CA ILE A 311 19.92 13.47 -1.34
C ILE A 311 20.59 14.38 -2.37
N GLY A 312 19.78 14.98 -3.25
CA GLY A 312 20.21 15.92 -4.29
C GLY A 312 21.02 15.33 -5.45
N VAL A 313 21.18 14.00 -5.52
CA VAL A 313 21.83 13.29 -6.64
C VAL A 313 20.76 12.61 -7.50
N ALA A 314 20.87 12.76 -8.82
CA ALA A 314 19.91 12.20 -9.77
C ALA A 314 20.17 10.71 -10.06
N GLU A 315 21.44 10.32 -10.20
CA GLU A 315 21.82 8.93 -10.44
C GLU A 315 21.70 8.10 -9.13
N PRO A 316 21.16 6.87 -9.19
CA PRO A 316 21.12 6.00 -8.01
C PRO A 316 22.55 5.63 -7.58
N VAL A 317 22.80 5.62 -6.27
CA VAL A 317 24.08 5.19 -5.70
C VAL A 317 24.28 3.68 -5.81
N SER A 318 23.18 2.91 -5.86
CA SER A 318 23.22 1.47 -6.11
C SER A 318 21.93 0.98 -6.78
N LEU A 319 22.10 -0.01 -7.65
CA LEU A 319 21.05 -0.86 -8.20
C LEU A 319 21.43 -2.32 -7.91
N LEU A 320 20.53 -3.08 -7.31
CA LEU A 320 20.66 -4.52 -7.10
C LEU A 320 19.44 -5.22 -7.69
N VAL A 321 19.66 -6.33 -8.39
CA VAL A 321 18.61 -7.28 -8.80
C VAL A 321 18.94 -8.62 -8.17
N ASN A 322 17.91 -9.30 -7.66
CA ASN A 322 18.02 -10.64 -7.10
C ASN A 322 16.85 -11.49 -7.56
N THR A 323 17.11 -12.46 -8.44
CA THR A 323 16.07 -13.40 -8.94
C THR A 323 15.82 -14.59 -8.02
N MET A 324 16.47 -14.61 -6.86
CA MET A 324 16.38 -15.66 -5.85
C MET A 324 16.69 -17.06 -6.40
N GLY A 325 17.54 -17.14 -7.43
CA GLY A 325 17.92 -18.39 -8.10
C GLY A 325 16.90 -18.89 -9.12
N THR A 326 15.94 -18.06 -9.52
CA THR A 326 14.92 -18.39 -10.54
C THR A 326 15.16 -17.74 -11.90
N GLY A 327 16.23 -16.95 -12.03
CA GLY A 327 16.62 -16.32 -13.29
C GLY A 327 17.05 -17.32 -14.36
N LYS A 328 16.63 -17.08 -15.60
CA LYS A 328 17.10 -17.81 -16.81
C LYS A 328 18.45 -17.31 -17.31
N ILE A 329 18.80 -16.09 -16.94
CA ILE A 329 20.09 -15.44 -17.17
C ILE A 329 20.61 -14.93 -15.81
N SER A 330 21.88 -14.54 -15.74
CA SER A 330 22.45 -14.10 -14.46
C SER A 330 21.83 -12.79 -13.97
N ASP A 331 21.84 -12.56 -12.65
CA ASP A 331 21.34 -11.32 -12.07
C ASP A 331 22.11 -10.10 -12.61
N GLU A 332 23.42 -10.25 -12.92
CA GLU A 332 24.24 -9.22 -13.55
C GLU A 332 23.76 -8.87 -14.96
N GLN A 333 23.41 -9.86 -15.77
CA GLN A 333 22.85 -9.63 -17.11
C GLN A 333 21.48 -8.92 -17.01
N ILE A 334 20.67 -9.24 -16.01
CA ILE A 334 19.41 -8.53 -15.77
C ILE A 334 19.66 -7.08 -15.35
N ILE A 335 20.67 -6.81 -14.51
CA ILE A 335 21.07 -5.44 -14.15
C ILE A 335 21.43 -4.63 -15.42
N GLU A 336 22.17 -5.22 -16.37
CA GLU A 336 22.50 -4.56 -17.63
C GLU A 336 21.26 -4.23 -18.47
N ILE A 337 20.31 -5.16 -18.56
CA ILE A 337 19.03 -4.91 -19.23
C ILE A 337 18.28 -3.78 -18.53
N VAL A 338 18.20 -3.81 -17.19
CA VAL A 338 17.48 -2.79 -16.42
C VAL A 338 18.03 -1.39 -16.70
N LYS A 339 19.37 -1.23 -16.68
CA LYS A 339 20.04 0.04 -16.97
C LYS A 339 19.80 0.56 -18.39
N LYS A 340 19.56 -0.32 -19.36
CA LYS A 340 19.28 0.06 -20.76
C LYS A 340 17.80 0.39 -20.98
N VAL A 341 16.91 -0.33 -20.31
CA VAL A 341 15.46 -0.27 -20.56
C VAL A 341 14.78 0.81 -19.72
N PHE A 342 15.20 0.99 -18.47
CA PHE A 342 14.49 1.81 -17.51
C PHE A 342 15.29 3.05 -17.10
N PRO A 343 14.69 4.25 -17.11
CA PRO A 343 15.32 5.42 -16.55
C PRO A 343 15.30 5.35 -15.00
N LEU A 344 16.43 5.59 -14.36
CA LEU A 344 16.54 5.52 -12.90
C LEU A 344 16.66 6.89 -12.23
N ASN A 345 16.68 7.98 -13.00
CA ASN A 345 16.72 9.34 -12.47
C ASN A 345 15.32 9.76 -11.98
N PRO A 346 15.18 10.44 -10.82
CA PRO A 346 13.88 10.81 -10.26
C PRO A 346 12.93 11.54 -11.22
N GLU A 347 13.42 12.52 -11.99
CA GLU A 347 12.61 13.25 -12.99
C GLU A 347 12.02 12.31 -14.04
N LYS A 348 12.87 11.44 -14.62
CA LYS A 348 12.47 10.51 -15.66
C LYS A 348 11.55 9.40 -15.14
N ILE A 349 11.70 9.00 -13.87
CA ILE A 349 10.75 8.09 -13.19
C ILE A 349 9.37 8.76 -13.10
N ILE A 350 9.33 10.01 -12.65
CA ILE A 350 8.08 10.79 -12.54
C ILE A 350 7.39 10.90 -13.91
N ASP A 351 8.15 11.17 -14.96
CA ASP A 351 7.62 11.30 -16.32
C ASP A 351 7.16 9.95 -16.88
N MET A 352 7.97 8.90 -16.78
CA MET A 352 7.64 7.56 -17.28
C MET A 352 6.40 6.98 -16.61
N LEU A 353 6.22 7.23 -15.31
CA LEU A 353 5.10 6.72 -14.53
C LEU A 353 3.98 7.74 -14.33
N GLU A 354 4.03 8.89 -15.01
CA GLU A 354 3.01 9.94 -14.97
C GLU A 354 2.59 10.32 -13.52
N LEU A 355 3.56 10.49 -12.62
CA LEU A 355 3.31 10.59 -11.17
C LEU A 355 2.82 11.98 -10.72
N LYS A 356 2.59 12.93 -11.63
CA LYS A 356 2.02 14.25 -11.29
C LYS A 356 0.49 14.27 -11.45
N THR A 357 -0.15 13.13 -11.20
CA THR A 357 -1.59 12.92 -11.35
C THR A 357 -2.25 12.64 -9.99
N PRO A 358 -3.45 13.17 -9.72
CA PRO A 358 -4.13 13.00 -8.44
C PRO A 358 -4.84 11.64 -8.36
N PHE A 359 -4.09 10.57 -8.09
CA PHE A 359 -4.61 9.21 -7.92
C PHE A 359 -4.15 8.51 -6.64
N TYR A 360 -3.61 9.27 -5.68
CA TYR A 360 -2.92 8.72 -4.52
C TYR A 360 -3.86 8.27 -3.40
N GLN A 361 -4.96 8.98 -3.15
CA GLN A 361 -5.88 8.65 -2.06
C GLN A 361 -6.46 7.22 -2.19
N PRO A 362 -6.87 6.73 -3.38
CA PRO A 362 -7.29 5.34 -3.52
C PRO A 362 -6.20 4.30 -3.23
N LEU A 363 -4.91 4.67 -3.25
CA LEU A 363 -3.77 3.79 -2.96
C LEU A 363 -3.45 3.69 -1.47
N ALA A 364 -3.88 4.68 -0.67
CA ALA A 364 -3.61 4.75 0.75
C ALA A 364 -4.20 3.59 1.57
N SER A 365 -5.03 2.72 0.97
CA SER A 365 -5.51 1.48 1.56
C SER A 365 -5.50 0.33 0.55
N TYR A 366 -5.48 -0.90 1.07
CA TYR A 366 -5.50 -2.15 0.29
C TYR A 366 -4.27 -2.38 -0.62
N GLY A 367 -3.13 -1.81 -0.25
CA GLY A 367 -1.86 -1.99 -0.94
C GLY A 367 -1.67 -1.04 -2.12
N HIS A 368 -0.43 -0.62 -2.33
CA HIS A 368 -0.03 0.21 -3.48
C HIS A 368 0.26 -0.62 -4.74
N PHE A 369 0.48 -1.93 -4.57
CA PHE A 369 0.89 -2.85 -5.62
C PHE A 369 -0.13 -3.95 -5.85
N GLY A 370 -0.07 -4.58 -7.02
CA GLY A 370 -1.00 -5.65 -7.42
C GLY A 370 -2.39 -5.15 -7.82
N ARG A 371 -2.49 -3.89 -8.24
CA ARG A 371 -3.76 -3.25 -8.63
C ARG A 371 -3.70 -2.81 -10.09
N GLU A 372 -4.65 -3.27 -10.90
CA GLU A 372 -4.74 -2.82 -12.29
C GLU A 372 -5.06 -1.32 -12.37
N GLY A 373 -4.65 -0.69 -13.48
CA GLY A 373 -4.96 0.72 -13.76
C GLY A 373 -3.90 1.73 -13.32
N TYR A 374 -2.83 1.31 -12.65
CA TYR A 374 -1.73 2.19 -12.25
C TYR A 374 -0.49 2.04 -13.16
N PRO A 375 0.25 3.12 -13.45
CA PRO A 375 1.39 3.11 -14.38
C PRO A 375 2.45 2.06 -14.03
N TRP A 376 2.84 1.94 -12.75
CA TRP A 376 3.86 0.96 -12.30
C TRP A 376 3.38 -0.49 -12.28
N GLU A 377 2.09 -0.73 -12.54
CA GLU A 377 1.52 -2.07 -12.63
C GLU A 377 1.40 -2.55 -14.10
N LYS A 378 1.76 -1.72 -15.08
CA LYS A 378 1.85 -2.13 -16.49
C LYS A 378 3.03 -3.09 -16.71
N THR A 379 2.90 -3.95 -17.72
CA THR A 379 3.94 -4.89 -18.15
C THR A 379 4.30 -4.67 -19.63
N ASP A 380 4.48 -3.41 -20.00
CA ASP A 380 4.68 -2.91 -21.36
C ASP A 380 6.15 -2.91 -21.80
N MET A 381 7.09 -3.16 -20.89
CA MET A 381 8.53 -3.24 -21.21
C MET A 381 9.00 -4.65 -21.57
N ILE A 382 8.12 -5.64 -21.61
CA ILE A 382 8.45 -7.05 -21.93
C ILE A 382 9.22 -7.16 -23.26
N ASN A 383 8.77 -6.47 -24.31
CA ASN A 383 9.38 -6.57 -25.63
C ASN A 383 10.81 -5.99 -25.64
N GLU A 384 11.02 -4.83 -25.02
CA GLU A 384 12.34 -4.23 -24.90
C GLU A 384 13.28 -5.08 -24.05
N ILE A 385 12.79 -5.63 -22.93
CA ILE A 385 13.55 -6.57 -22.08
C ILE A 385 14.02 -7.79 -22.90
N ASN A 386 13.11 -8.42 -23.64
CA ASN A 386 13.43 -9.61 -24.42
C ASN A 386 14.44 -9.30 -25.54
N LYS A 387 14.30 -8.17 -26.21
CA LYS A 387 15.25 -7.70 -27.23
C LYS A 387 16.68 -7.63 -26.68
N TYR A 388 16.88 -6.95 -25.54
CA TYR A 388 18.21 -6.85 -24.94
C TYR A 388 18.71 -8.19 -24.35
N SER A 389 17.81 -9.05 -23.87
CA SER A 389 18.17 -10.40 -23.42
C SER A 389 18.71 -11.26 -24.57
N GLU A 390 18.12 -11.16 -25.76
CA GLU A 390 18.60 -11.86 -26.96
C GLU A 390 19.94 -11.32 -27.44
N GLU A 391 20.18 -10.01 -27.36
CA GLU A 391 21.46 -9.38 -27.68
C GLU A 391 22.59 -9.88 -26.77
N LEU A 392 22.33 -10.08 -25.48
CA LEU A 392 23.32 -10.60 -24.51
C LEU A 392 23.58 -12.10 -24.66
N SER A 393 22.74 -12.82 -25.40
CA SER A 393 22.88 -14.26 -25.66
C SER A 393 23.68 -14.57 -26.93
N LYS A 394 24.02 -13.54 -27.73
CA LYS A 394 24.87 -13.61 -28.93
C LYS A 394 26.29 -13.22 -28.58
#